data_AF-A0A2Z4J9Q3-F1
#
_entry.id   AF-A0A2Z4J9Q3-F1
#
_cell.length_a   1.000
_cell.length_b   1.000
_cell.length_c   1.000
_cell.angle_alpha   90.00
_cell.angle_beta   90.00
_cell.angle_gamma   90.00
#
_symmetry.space_group_name_H-M   'P 1'
#
loop_
_entity.id
_entity.type
_entity.pdbx_description
1 polymer ?
#
loop_
_entity_poly.entity_id
_entity_poly.type
_entity_poly.pdbx_seq_one_letter_code
_entity_poly.pdbx_strand_id
1 'polypeptide(L)'
;MLDKIAKGDDAPDRAGLSLVSVGPRGTVFFWVTADTRYCAVFYAETASASSCSTTPDDVISSVPTLDRLREGDVYSARSAYGLIIAADRETVGSLSCGDELLVVRRVRDIETEDATRTIYGVELDGPTAGTLRAEVVRADGRHTQTLPLGTKADEVTAGHGWQVCA
;
A
#
# COMPACT_ATOMS: atom_id res chain seq x y z
N MET A 1 -0.64 18.54 11.53
CA MET A 1 0.58 18.08 10.81
C MET A 1 0.21 17.55 9.43
N LEU A 2 -0.81 16.71 9.32
CA LEU A 2 -1.45 16.37 8.05
C LEU A 2 -1.82 17.63 7.25
N ASP A 3 -2.35 18.68 7.89
CA ASP A 3 -2.65 19.97 7.24
C ASP A 3 -1.42 20.72 6.67
N LYS A 4 -0.20 20.28 7.02
CA LYS A 4 1.04 20.81 6.43
C LYS A 4 1.51 19.98 5.23
N ILE A 5 1.07 18.72 5.13
CA ILE A 5 1.49 17.75 4.10
C ILE A 5 0.42 17.70 3.00
N ALA A 6 -0.84 17.49 3.36
CA ALA A 6 -1.95 17.38 2.44
C ALA A 6 -2.59 18.75 2.21
N LYS A 7 -1.85 19.66 1.56
CA LYS A 7 -2.27 21.06 1.32
C LYS A 7 -1.79 21.57 -0.04
N GLY A 8 -2.36 22.69 -0.49
CA GLY A 8 -2.00 23.29 -1.78
C GLY A 8 -2.22 22.31 -2.92
N ASP A 9 -1.23 22.14 -3.78
CA ASP A 9 -1.30 21.20 -4.91
C ASP A 9 -1.34 19.73 -4.46
N ASP A 10 -0.84 19.43 -3.25
CA ASP A 10 -0.89 18.10 -2.65
C ASP A 10 -2.12 17.90 -1.73
N ALA A 11 -3.10 18.83 -1.79
CA ALA A 11 -4.32 18.68 -1.03
C ALA A 11 -5.14 17.46 -1.49
N PRO A 12 -5.85 16.77 -0.57
CA PRO A 12 -6.77 15.71 -0.94
C PRO A 12 -7.86 16.23 -1.86
N ASP A 13 -8.29 15.37 -2.79
CA ASP A 13 -9.50 15.58 -3.55
C ASP A 13 -10.74 15.54 -2.65
N ARG A 14 -11.93 15.61 -3.27
CA ARG A 14 -13.19 15.68 -2.52
C ARG A 14 -13.49 14.43 -1.66
N ALA A 15 -12.83 13.31 -1.93
CA ALA A 15 -12.98 12.10 -1.11
C ALA A 15 -12.11 12.15 0.16
N GLY A 16 -11.15 13.07 0.23
CA GLY A 16 -10.35 13.31 1.42
C GLY A 16 -9.27 12.25 1.68
N LEU A 17 -8.81 12.23 2.93
CA LEU A 17 -7.80 11.28 3.41
C LEU A 17 -8.44 9.93 3.74
N SER A 18 -7.83 8.86 3.26
CA SER A 18 -8.21 7.49 3.57
C SER A 18 -7.24 6.88 4.57
N LEU A 19 -7.76 6.25 5.61
CA LEU A 19 -6.97 5.50 6.58
C LEU A 19 -6.57 4.14 5.98
N VAL A 20 -5.27 3.88 5.87
CA VAL A 20 -4.70 2.65 5.30
C VAL A 20 -4.53 1.59 6.38
N SER A 21 -3.82 1.93 7.46
CA SER A 21 -3.53 1.03 8.58
C SER A 21 -3.35 1.81 9.88
N VAL A 22 -3.62 1.14 11.00
CA VAL A 22 -3.33 1.66 12.35
C VAL A 22 -2.54 0.59 13.09
N GLY A 23 -1.23 0.83 13.22
CA GLY A 23 -0.35 -0.03 14.01
C GLY A 23 -0.05 0.59 15.39
N PRO A 24 0.46 -0.21 16.34
CA PRO A 24 0.94 0.29 17.64
C PRO A 24 2.01 1.39 17.53
N ARG A 25 2.66 1.50 16.37
CA ARG A 25 3.80 2.40 16.13
C ARG A 25 3.50 3.55 15.18
N GLY A 26 2.28 3.63 14.64
CA GLY A 26 1.87 4.73 13.79
C GLY A 26 0.69 4.42 12.89
N THR A 27 0.38 5.38 12.03
CA THR A 27 -0.80 5.39 11.19
C THR A 27 -0.41 5.75 9.78
N VAL A 28 -0.96 5.05 8.80
CA VAL A 28 -0.73 5.34 7.39
C VAL A 28 -2.00 5.93 6.79
N PHE A 29 -1.84 7.05 6.08
CA PHE A 29 -2.92 7.64 5.30
C PHE A 29 -2.56 7.66 3.82
N PHE A 30 -3.59 7.56 2.99
CA PHE A 30 -3.53 7.65 1.53
C PHE A 30 -4.53 8.70 1.05
N TRP A 31 -4.19 9.45 0.01
CA TRP A 31 -5.14 10.30 -0.69
C TRP A 31 -4.77 10.46 -2.15
N VAL A 32 -5.78 10.86 -2.93
CA VAL A 32 -5.62 11.28 -4.31
C VAL A 32 -5.72 12.80 -4.34
N THR A 33 -4.83 13.48 -5.06
CA THR A 33 -4.89 14.93 -5.25
C THR A 33 -5.91 15.30 -6.33
N ALA A 34 -6.23 16.59 -6.44
CA ALA A 34 -7.14 17.07 -7.49
C ALA A 34 -6.64 16.80 -8.92
N ASP A 35 -5.32 16.73 -9.11
CA ASP A 35 -4.65 16.36 -10.37
C ASP A 35 -4.31 14.87 -10.46
N THR A 36 -4.98 14.02 -9.67
CA THR A 36 -4.93 12.54 -9.71
C THR A 36 -3.59 11.89 -9.34
N ARG A 37 -2.70 12.62 -8.66
CA ARG A 37 -1.49 12.05 -8.07
C ARG A 37 -1.83 11.31 -6.78
N TYR A 38 -1.12 10.22 -6.52
CA TYR A 38 -1.28 9.42 -5.32
C TYR A 38 -0.28 9.83 -4.27
N CYS A 39 -0.81 10.15 -3.09
CA CYS A 39 -0.04 10.57 -1.95
C CYS A 39 -0.26 9.63 -0.77
N ALA A 40 0.78 9.48 0.04
CA ALA A 40 0.70 8.76 1.29
C ALA A 40 1.55 9.44 2.36
N VAL A 41 1.18 9.23 3.61
CA VAL A 41 1.97 9.61 4.77
C VAL A 41 1.99 8.49 5.78
N PHE A 42 3.19 8.16 6.21
CA PHE A 42 3.50 7.26 7.30
C PHE A 42 3.75 8.13 8.53
N TYR A 43 2.80 8.13 9.45
CA TYR A 43 2.83 9.00 10.62
C TYR A 43 3.14 8.20 11.87
N ALA A 44 4.17 8.61 12.61
CA ALA A 44 4.44 8.20 13.98
C ALA A 44 4.58 9.46 14.85
N GLU A 45 4.40 9.31 16.17
CA GLU A 45 4.44 10.44 17.11
C GLU A 45 5.76 11.24 17.03
N THR A 46 6.88 10.55 16.82
CA THR A 46 8.21 11.13 16.82
C THR A 46 8.74 11.49 15.43
N ALA A 47 8.11 10.99 14.36
CA ALA A 47 8.51 11.28 12.98
C ALA A 47 7.42 10.90 11.97
N SER A 48 7.44 11.54 10.81
CA SER A 48 6.58 11.16 9.69
C SER A 48 7.31 11.28 8.38
N ALA A 49 6.97 10.42 7.42
CA ALA A 49 7.43 10.51 6.05
C ALA A 49 6.20 10.59 5.14
N SER A 50 6.17 11.57 4.23
CA SER A 50 5.14 11.70 3.21
C SER A 50 5.74 11.70 1.82
N SER A 51 5.03 11.11 0.88
CA SER A 51 5.40 11.15 -0.53
C SER A 51 4.16 11.22 -1.42
N CYS A 52 4.27 11.99 -2.48
CA CYS A 52 3.31 12.06 -3.57
C CYS A 52 4.00 11.59 -4.85
N SER A 53 3.24 10.97 -5.75
CA SER A 53 3.73 10.74 -7.11
C SER A 53 4.06 12.07 -7.77
N THR A 54 5.08 12.07 -8.63
CA THR A 54 5.51 13.28 -9.37
C THR A 54 4.65 13.56 -10.59
N THR A 55 3.91 12.55 -11.06
CA THR A 55 3.00 12.62 -12.21
C THR A 55 1.65 12.02 -11.81
N PRO A 56 0.55 12.39 -12.49
CA PRO A 56 -0.75 11.73 -12.35
C PRO A 56 -0.65 10.19 -12.38
N ASP A 57 -1.44 9.51 -11.53
CA ASP A 57 -1.53 8.04 -11.45
C ASP A 57 -2.89 7.55 -12.00
N ASP A 58 -3.46 8.28 -12.96
CA ASP A 58 -4.77 8.03 -13.57
C ASP A 58 -4.76 6.88 -14.59
N VAL A 59 -3.59 6.41 -15.00
CA VAL A 59 -3.45 5.24 -15.87
C VAL A 59 -3.69 3.96 -15.07
N ILE A 60 -4.89 3.39 -15.25
CA ILE A 60 -5.28 2.07 -14.76
C ILE A 60 -5.01 1.03 -15.84
N SER A 61 -4.41 -0.09 -15.47
CA SER A 61 -4.09 -1.17 -16.39
C SER A 61 -5.34 -1.70 -17.12
N SER A 62 -5.18 -1.97 -18.41
CA SER A 62 -6.22 -2.61 -19.24
C SER A 62 -6.33 -4.12 -18.98
N VAL A 63 -5.36 -4.71 -18.27
CA VAL A 63 -5.33 -6.11 -17.87
C VAL A 63 -5.30 -6.25 -16.34
N PRO A 64 -5.78 -7.36 -15.77
CA PRO A 64 -5.72 -7.58 -14.33
C PRO A 64 -4.28 -7.53 -13.80
N THR A 65 -4.00 -6.67 -12.83
CA THR A 65 -2.68 -6.54 -12.18
C THR A 65 -2.78 -6.27 -10.69
N LEU A 66 -1.79 -6.76 -9.95
CA LEU A 66 -1.58 -6.48 -8.53
C LEU A 66 -0.22 -5.84 -8.34
N ASP A 67 -0.21 -4.59 -7.88
CA ASP A 67 0.99 -3.76 -7.82
C ASP A 67 1.29 -3.24 -6.41
N ARG A 68 2.57 -3.15 -6.09
CA ARG A 68 3.08 -2.52 -4.88
C ARG A 68 3.18 -1.01 -5.10
N LEU A 69 2.19 -0.26 -4.63
CA LEU A 69 2.12 1.18 -4.88
C LEU A 69 3.09 1.98 -3.98
N ARG A 70 3.05 1.70 -2.68
CA ARG A 70 3.94 2.32 -1.69
C ARG A 70 4.28 1.31 -0.61
N GLU A 71 5.53 1.35 -0.20
CA GLU A 71 6.07 0.59 0.90
C GLU A 71 7.00 1.53 1.64
N GLY A 72 6.86 1.64 2.95
CA GLY A 72 7.58 2.64 3.70
C GLY A 72 7.67 2.36 5.17
N ASP A 73 8.77 2.86 5.73
CA ASP A 73 9.00 3.06 7.16
C ASP A 73 9.23 4.55 7.38
N VAL A 74 8.92 5.01 8.58
CA VAL A 74 9.43 6.26 9.11
C VAL A 74 10.90 6.06 9.52
N TYR A 75 11.83 6.52 8.68
CA TYR A 75 13.30 6.39 8.77
C TYR A 75 13.97 6.64 10.15
N SER A 76 13.27 7.19 11.14
CA SER A 76 13.82 7.51 12.47
C SER A 76 13.09 6.90 13.67
N ALA A 77 12.02 6.10 13.52
CA ALA A 77 11.13 5.75 14.65
C ALA A 77 10.88 4.25 14.91
N ARG A 78 11.56 3.31 14.24
CA ARG A 78 11.27 1.87 14.38
C ARG A 78 9.79 1.52 14.10
N SER A 79 9.30 2.01 12.96
CA SER A 79 8.38 1.31 12.04
C SER A 79 6.88 1.36 12.31
N ALA A 80 6.22 2.38 11.74
CA ALA A 80 4.95 2.13 11.04
C ALA A 80 5.32 1.56 9.66
N TYR A 81 5.40 0.24 9.55
CA TYR A 81 5.63 -0.42 8.27
C TYR A 81 4.27 -0.56 7.58
N GLY A 82 4.08 0.21 6.51
CA GLY A 82 2.83 0.19 5.76
C GLY A 82 3.08 -0.23 4.33
N LEU A 83 2.21 -1.11 3.86
CA LEU A 83 2.18 -1.52 2.47
C LEU A 83 0.84 -1.07 1.89
N ILE A 84 0.91 -0.26 0.84
CA ILE A 84 -0.24 0.12 0.02
C ILE A 84 -0.09 -0.62 -1.31
N ILE A 85 -1.12 -1.36 -1.66
CA ILE A 85 -1.18 -2.12 -2.92
C ILE A 85 -2.35 -1.62 -3.77
N ALA A 86 -2.20 -1.73 -5.07
CA ALA A 86 -3.24 -1.43 -6.05
C ALA A 86 -3.59 -2.70 -6.81
N ALA A 87 -4.88 -2.96 -6.99
CA ALA A 87 -5.37 -4.06 -7.81
C ALA A 87 -6.24 -3.48 -8.94
N ASP A 88 -5.82 -3.68 -10.18
CA ASP A 88 -6.53 -3.22 -11.36
C ASP A 88 -7.37 -4.35 -11.93
N ARG A 89 -8.67 -4.11 -12.17
CA ARG A 89 -9.64 -5.09 -12.71
C ARG A 89 -9.69 -6.42 -11.95
N GLU A 90 -9.24 -6.42 -10.71
CA GLU A 90 -9.29 -7.56 -9.80
C GLU A 90 -9.42 -7.09 -8.36
N THR A 91 -9.86 -7.98 -7.49
CA THR A 91 -10.03 -7.70 -6.07
C THR A 91 -9.22 -8.67 -5.24
N VAL A 92 -8.55 -8.18 -4.19
CA VAL A 92 -7.78 -9.03 -3.29
C VAL A 92 -8.74 -9.74 -2.35
N GLY A 93 -8.78 -11.07 -2.44
CA GLY A 93 -9.54 -11.93 -1.53
C GLY A 93 -8.76 -12.27 -0.27
N SER A 94 -7.47 -12.57 -0.42
CA SER A 94 -6.55 -12.80 0.68
C SER A 94 -5.11 -12.47 0.29
N LEU A 95 -4.28 -12.20 1.29
CA LEU A 95 -2.85 -11.96 1.13
C LEU A 95 -2.12 -12.66 2.27
N SER A 96 -1.01 -13.34 1.97
CA SER A 96 -0.23 -14.06 2.97
C SER A 96 1.27 -13.86 2.82
N CYS A 97 1.97 -14.00 3.94
CA CYS A 97 3.40 -14.13 4.03
C CYS A 97 3.73 -15.57 4.45
N GLY A 98 4.09 -16.43 3.50
CA GLY A 98 4.10 -17.87 3.74
C GLY A 98 2.70 -18.37 4.11
N ASP A 99 2.59 -19.05 5.25
CA ASP A 99 1.33 -19.61 5.77
C ASP A 99 0.51 -18.61 6.62
N GLU A 100 1.06 -17.43 6.91
CA GLU A 100 0.40 -16.42 7.72
C GLU A 100 -0.45 -15.46 6.87
N LEU A 101 -1.75 -15.39 7.16
CA LEU A 101 -2.66 -14.43 6.51
C LEU A 101 -2.45 -13.03 7.08
N LEU A 102 -2.30 -12.06 6.19
CA LEU A 102 -2.15 -10.66 6.53
C LEU A 102 -3.50 -9.96 6.63
N VAL A 103 -3.58 -8.93 7.47
CA VAL A 103 -4.76 -8.06 7.51
C VAL A 103 -4.73 -7.13 6.30
N VAL A 104 -5.72 -7.30 5.43
CA VAL A 104 -5.90 -6.47 4.23
C VAL A 104 -7.18 -5.68 4.37
N ARG A 105 -7.09 -4.37 4.16
CA ARG A 105 -8.22 -3.45 4.19
C ARG A 105 -8.39 -2.81 2.82
N ARG A 106 -9.60 -2.85 2.29
CA ARG A 106 -9.99 -2.02 1.14
C ARG A 106 -10.04 -0.56 1.58
N VAL A 107 -9.25 0.28 0.91
CA VAL A 107 -9.06 1.69 1.28
C VAL A 107 -9.91 2.59 0.40
N ARG A 108 -9.80 2.42 -0.92
CA ARG A 108 -10.44 3.31 -1.88
C ARG A 108 -10.58 2.63 -3.24
N ASP A 109 -11.71 2.90 -3.89
CA ASP A 109 -11.89 2.56 -5.30
C ASP A 109 -11.66 3.80 -6.17
N ILE A 110 -10.97 3.61 -7.28
CA ILE A 110 -10.68 4.62 -8.27
C ILE A 110 -11.22 4.08 -9.59
N GLU A 111 -12.25 4.74 -10.11
CA GLU A 111 -12.96 4.34 -11.31
C GLU A 111 -12.62 5.32 -12.44
N THR A 112 -12.30 4.76 -13.61
CA THR A 112 -12.30 5.47 -14.88
C THR A 112 -13.43 4.89 -15.75
N GLU A 113 -13.68 5.48 -16.92
CA GLU A 113 -14.73 4.99 -17.83
C GLU A 113 -14.54 3.52 -18.22
N ASP A 114 -13.28 3.06 -18.32
CA ASP A 114 -12.96 1.73 -18.84
C ASP A 114 -12.42 0.75 -17.80
N ALA A 115 -12.04 1.20 -16.59
CA ALA A 115 -11.34 0.37 -15.62
C ALA A 115 -11.59 0.78 -14.16
N THR A 116 -11.33 -0.15 -13.25
CA THR A 116 -11.36 0.08 -11.80
C THR A 116 -10.03 -0.34 -11.19
N ARG A 117 -9.48 0.53 -10.34
CA ARG A 117 -8.36 0.26 -9.44
C ARG A 117 -8.87 0.27 -8.02
N THR A 118 -8.63 -0.81 -7.29
CA THR A 118 -8.89 -0.85 -5.85
C THR A 118 -7.58 -0.69 -5.09
N ILE A 119 -7.50 0.30 -4.22
CA ILE A 119 -6.39 0.51 -3.30
C ILE A 119 -6.66 -0.25 -2.01
N TYR A 120 -5.66 -1.00 -1.55
CA TYR A 120 -5.70 -1.69 -0.26
C TYR A 120 -4.54 -1.25 0.63
N GLY A 121 -4.80 -1.25 1.93
CA GLY A 121 -3.79 -1.19 2.97
C GLY A 121 -3.55 -2.58 3.52
N VAL A 122 -2.28 -2.89 3.76
CA VAL A 122 -1.84 -4.13 4.37
C VAL A 122 -1.14 -3.79 5.67
N GLU A 123 -1.57 -4.41 6.77
CA GLU A 123 -0.91 -4.27 8.06
C GLU A 123 0.24 -5.27 8.14
N LEU A 124 1.43 -4.76 8.46
CA LEU A 124 2.64 -5.54 8.64
C LEU A 124 3.19 -5.24 10.04
N ASP A 125 3.54 -6.28 10.79
CA ASP A 125 3.97 -6.16 12.19
C ASP A 125 5.41 -5.62 12.34
N GLY A 126 6.13 -5.47 11.24
CA GLY A 126 7.48 -4.95 11.19
C GLY A 126 8.08 -4.99 9.80
N PRO A 127 9.41 -4.85 9.69
CA PRO A 127 10.11 -4.99 8.42
C PRO A 127 9.87 -6.37 7.81
N THR A 128 9.38 -6.38 6.57
CA THR A 128 9.04 -7.60 5.83
C THR A 128 9.77 -7.64 4.50
N ALA A 129 10.25 -8.81 4.08
CA ALA A 129 10.98 -8.99 2.83
C ALA A 129 10.47 -10.22 2.07
N GLY A 130 10.85 -10.33 0.80
CA GLY A 130 10.52 -11.47 -0.05
C GLY A 130 9.26 -11.25 -0.87
N THR A 131 8.41 -12.27 -0.96
CA THR A 131 7.26 -12.28 -1.85
C THR A 131 6.00 -12.66 -1.11
N LEU A 132 4.96 -11.84 -1.22
CA LEU A 132 3.63 -12.16 -0.70
C LEU A 132 2.86 -13.03 -1.70
N ARG A 133 1.99 -13.90 -1.20
CA ARG A 133 1.03 -14.65 -2.02
C ARG A 133 -0.34 -14.01 -1.90
N ALA A 134 -0.96 -13.71 -3.03
CA ALA A 134 -2.30 -13.15 -3.07
C ALA A 134 -3.27 -14.14 -3.72
N GLU A 135 -4.45 -14.29 -3.13
CA GLU A 135 -5.61 -14.78 -3.87
C GLU A 135 -6.39 -13.56 -4.35
N VAL A 136 -6.60 -13.47 -5.66
CA VAL A 136 -7.41 -12.41 -6.28
C VAL A 136 -8.66 -12.99 -6.94
N VAL A 137 -9.71 -12.18 -6.98
CA VAL A 137 -10.95 -12.48 -7.69
C VAL A 137 -11.08 -11.55 -8.89
N ARG A 138 -11.31 -12.18 -10.05
CA ARG A 138 -11.53 -11.56 -11.36
C ARG A 138 -12.87 -12.01 -11.91
N ALA A 139 -13.29 -11.42 -13.03
CA ALA A 139 -14.53 -11.82 -13.72
C ALA A 139 -14.54 -13.31 -14.15
N ASP A 140 -13.37 -13.90 -14.40
CA ASP A 140 -13.20 -15.29 -14.83
C ASP A 140 -12.93 -16.28 -13.69
N GLY A 141 -12.79 -15.82 -12.44
CA GLY A 141 -12.65 -16.68 -11.27
C GLY A 141 -11.60 -16.22 -10.25
N ARG A 142 -11.14 -17.18 -9.44
CA ARG A 142 -10.10 -17.00 -8.42
C ARG A 142 -8.74 -17.37 -8.98
N HIS A 143 -7.74 -16.55 -8.70
CA HIS A 143 -6.38 -16.73 -9.18
C HIS A 143 -5.38 -16.52 -8.05
N THR A 144 -4.26 -17.23 -8.13
CA THR A 144 -3.12 -16.99 -7.25
C THR A 144 -2.11 -16.10 -7.95
N GLN A 145 -1.63 -15.08 -7.25
CA GLN A 145 -0.57 -14.20 -7.69
C GLN A 145 0.50 -14.04 -6.62
N THR A 146 1.63 -13.52 -7.04
CA THR A 146 2.75 -13.17 -6.17
C THR A 146 3.02 -11.68 -6.24
N LEU A 147 3.23 -11.05 -5.10
CA LEU A 147 3.58 -9.63 -5.01
C LEU A 147 4.96 -9.48 -4.35
N PRO A 148 6.02 -9.12 -5.11
CA PRO A 148 7.33 -8.91 -4.54
C PRO A 148 7.38 -7.65 -3.67
N LEU A 149 7.99 -7.75 -2.50
CA LEU A 149 8.30 -6.63 -1.62
C LEU A 149 9.56 -5.90 -2.06
N GLY A 150 9.81 -4.72 -1.50
CA GLY A 150 10.91 -3.85 -1.90
C GLY A 150 12.26 -4.45 -1.52
N THR A 151 12.31 -5.10 -0.35
CA THR A 151 13.47 -5.85 0.11
C THR A 151 13.30 -7.32 -0.26
N LYS A 152 14.32 -7.91 -0.87
CA LYS A 152 14.32 -9.33 -1.22
C LYS A 152 14.70 -10.19 -0.02
N ALA A 153 14.27 -11.45 -0.03
CA ALA A 153 14.57 -12.41 1.04
C ALA A 153 16.08 -12.62 1.24
N ASP A 154 16.88 -12.62 0.17
CA ASP A 154 18.33 -12.81 0.19
C ASP A 154 19.12 -11.57 0.64
N GLU A 155 18.47 -10.40 0.72
CA GLU A 155 19.05 -9.17 1.26
C GLU A 155 18.95 -9.09 2.79
N VAL A 156 18.13 -9.94 3.42
CA VAL A 156 17.93 -9.95 4.86
C VAL A 156 19.02 -10.77 5.56
N THR A 157 19.78 -10.10 6.42
CA THR A 157 20.76 -10.78 7.29
C THR A 157 20.04 -11.45 8.46
N ALA A 158 20.40 -12.71 8.76
CA ALA A 158 19.82 -13.46 9.88
C ALA A 158 20.00 -12.72 11.22
N GLY A 159 18.96 -12.72 12.06
CA GLY A 159 18.99 -12.14 13.42
C GLY A 159 18.51 -10.69 13.54
N HIS A 160 18.08 -10.05 12.46
CA HIS A 160 17.64 -8.64 12.47
C HIS A 160 16.14 -8.40 12.69
N GLY A 161 15.37 -9.42 13.07
CA GLY A 161 13.94 -9.28 13.39
C GLY A 161 13.04 -8.98 12.18
N TRP A 162 13.52 -9.23 10.96
CA TRP A 162 12.74 -9.16 9.74
C TRP A 162 11.88 -10.42 9.57
N GLN A 163 10.66 -10.23 9.09
CA GLN A 163 9.83 -11.32 8.58
C GLN A 163 10.17 -11.55 7.10
N VAL A 164 10.40 -12.80 6.71
CA VAL A 164 10.73 -13.16 5.33
C VAL A 164 9.63 -14.04 4.75
N CYS A 165 9.02 -13.58 3.66
CA CYS A 165 7.92 -14.25 2.96
C CYS A 165 8.45 -15.06 1.76
N ALA A 166 7.88 -16.25 1.55
CA ALA A 166 8.21 -17.17 0.45
C ALA A 166 6.95 -17.80 -0.15
#